data_AF-A0A1V5D8F7-F1
#
_entry.id   AF-A0A1V5D8F7-F1
#
_cell.length_a   1.000
_cell.length_b   1.000
_cell.length_c   1.000
_cell.angle_alpha   90.00
_cell.angle_beta   90.00
_cell.angle_gamma   90.00
#
_symmetry.space_group_name_H-M   'P 1'
#
loop_
_entity.id
_entity.type
_entity.pdbx_description
1 polymer ?
#
loop_
_entity_poly.entity_id
_entity_poly.type
_entity_poly.pdbx_seq_one_letter_code
_entity_poly.pdbx_strand_id
1 'polypeptide(L)'
;MEKSDGKTGTVSRRTFLKGVTGAGLTGAVAALTGCKSTGKPAGGTGWTPQQYNVPENWPVQVRGRVPIDTENPSIVRDDKKCILCGQCIEACSKVQSVQGYYELPIKDDITCVNCGQCSLWCPTAAISERDDVDKVIAALKDKNLHVIVQTAPATRVAVGEEFGMPPGSIIEGKMVAALKKMGFDGVFDTNFTADLTIMEEGTELVTRVKNALAGGHGGGEGGHHAPMALPQFTSCSPGWVKFCEYFYPDLLDHMSTCKSPQQMLGALAKTYYAKKKRIDPVKIVSVSIMPCTAKKFEAARPEMNSAGIKNGNAKMIDVDYALTTRELAKMMKIFQIDLTALKDQRYDNIMGEGTGAAVIFGTTGGVMEAAIRSGYFLLTGQNPPELLFNLEPVRGLQGVKKAALNVPGVGELRVAISHGLGNARVLLDQLRDDKKNHREPRFHFIEFMSCPGGCIGGGGQPRTALPPSDAVRQARLDSLYTMDAKIYKKRLSHENKEVQQIYTEFLGKPNSKLAHELLHTKYTDRGSHLTAKKKA
;
A
#
# COMPACT_ATOMS: atom_id res chain seq x y z
N MET A 1 -57.42 17.85 -69.50
CA MET A 1 -56.34 17.75 -70.50
C MET A 1 -55.06 17.55 -69.71
N GLU A 2 -54.27 16.50 -69.82
CA GLU A 2 -54.24 15.35 -70.72
C GLU A 2 -53.62 14.17 -69.95
N LYS A 3 -54.00 12.96 -70.39
CA LYS A 3 -53.54 11.65 -69.94
C LYS A 3 -52.26 11.25 -70.67
N SER A 4 -51.45 10.40 -70.04
CA SER A 4 -51.01 9.10 -70.60
C SER A 4 -50.24 8.34 -69.49
N ASP A 5 -50.80 7.28 -68.91
CA ASP A 5 -50.59 5.87 -69.30
C ASP A 5 -49.20 5.36 -68.90
N GLY A 6 -49.00 4.26 -68.18
CA GLY A 6 -49.90 3.24 -67.71
C GLY A 6 -49.10 1.96 -67.37
N LYS A 7 -49.73 1.10 -66.56
CA LYS A 7 -49.44 -0.34 -66.32
C LYS A 7 -48.51 -0.71 -65.17
N THR A 8 -49.15 -0.88 -64.02
CA THR A 8 -48.82 -1.83 -62.96
C THR A 8 -49.10 -3.27 -63.43
N GLY A 9 -48.05 -4.09 -63.54
CA GLY A 9 -48.16 -5.52 -63.83
C GLY A 9 -48.17 -6.35 -62.55
N THR A 10 -49.30 -6.97 -62.23
CA THR A 10 -49.44 -7.95 -61.15
C THR A 10 -48.78 -9.28 -61.54
N VAL A 11 -47.73 -9.68 -60.80
CA VAL A 11 -47.08 -10.99 -60.98
C VAL A 11 -47.98 -12.06 -60.37
N SER A 12 -48.52 -12.95 -61.22
CA SER A 12 -49.33 -14.08 -60.72
C SER A 12 -48.45 -15.10 -59.98
N ARG A 13 -49.01 -15.76 -58.96
CA ARG A 13 -48.37 -16.84 -58.17
C ARG A 13 -47.80 -17.99 -59.03
N ARG A 14 -48.26 -18.18 -60.28
CA ARG A 14 -47.73 -19.20 -61.20
C ARG A 14 -46.45 -18.78 -61.94
N THR A 15 -46.17 -17.49 -62.05
CA THR A 15 -44.97 -16.98 -62.74
C THR A 15 -43.76 -16.95 -61.82
N PHE A 16 -43.96 -16.72 -60.53
CA PHE A 16 -42.90 -16.77 -59.51
C PHE A 16 -42.34 -18.19 -59.30
N LEU A 17 -43.20 -19.21 -59.33
CA LEU A 17 -42.80 -20.62 -59.11
C LEU A 17 -42.09 -21.27 -60.30
N LYS A 18 -42.12 -20.66 -61.50
CA LYS A 18 -41.36 -21.13 -62.68
C LYS A 18 -39.94 -20.54 -62.78
N GLY A 19 -39.62 -19.50 -62.03
CA GLY A 19 -38.26 -18.93 -61.98
C GLY A 19 -37.32 -19.64 -60.97
N VAL A 20 -37.86 -20.49 -60.11
CA VAL A 20 -37.12 -21.09 -58.98
C VAL A 20 -36.69 -22.55 -59.23
N THR A 21 -37.07 -23.16 -60.35
CA THR A 21 -36.90 -24.61 -60.55
C THR A 21 -36.23 -25.06 -61.85
N GLY A 22 -35.66 -24.16 -62.66
CA GLY A 22 -35.13 -24.52 -63.98
C GLY A 22 -33.69 -24.11 -64.24
N ALA A 23 -32.75 -25.01 -63.93
CA ALA A 23 -31.34 -25.05 -64.37
C ALA A 23 -30.37 -24.00 -63.81
N GLY A 24 -29.20 -24.33 -63.29
CA GLY A 24 -28.52 -25.62 -63.21
C GLY A 24 -27.24 -25.55 -62.37
N LEU A 25 -26.93 -26.67 -61.73
CA LEU A 25 -25.67 -26.94 -61.03
C LEU A 25 -24.49 -26.88 -62.01
N THR A 26 -23.78 -25.74 -62.14
CA THR A 26 -22.33 -25.68 -62.49
C THR A 26 -21.70 -24.28 -62.52
N GLY A 27 -22.32 -23.23 -61.95
CA GLY A 27 -21.84 -21.85 -62.13
C GLY A 27 -21.84 -20.94 -60.89
N ALA A 28 -21.74 -21.47 -59.67
CA ALA A 28 -21.67 -20.65 -58.46
C ALA A 28 -20.80 -21.27 -57.36
N VAL A 29 -19.54 -21.58 -57.69
CA VAL A 29 -18.50 -21.84 -56.69
C VAL A 29 -17.54 -20.66 -56.72
N ALA A 30 -17.94 -19.52 -56.13
CA ALA A 30 -17.01 -18.39 -55.87
C ALA A 30 -17.51 -17.32 -54.88
N ALA A 31 -18.69 -17.40 -54.26
CA ALA A 31 -19.19 -16.27 -53.46
C ALA A 31 -20.02 -16.59 -52.20
N LEU A 32 -19.94 -17.82 -51.65
CA LEU A 32 -20.62 -18.15 -50.38
C LEU A 32 -19.82 -19.09 -49.46
N THR A 33 -18.50 -19.12 -49.56
CA THR A 33 -17.67 -19.58 -48.44
C THR A 33 -17.41 -18.39 -47.52
N GLY A 34 -18.46 -17.95 -46.83
CA GLY A 34 -18.25 -17.32 -45.52
C GLY A 34 -17.40 -18.30 -44.72
N CYS A 35 -16.25 -17.83 -44.23
CA CYS A 35 -15.37 -18.61 -43.39
C CYS A 35 -16.18 -19.15 -42.20
N LYS A 36 -16.66 -20.38 -42.31
CA LYS A 36 -16.97 -21.21 -41.14
C LYS A 36 -15.69 -21.24 -40.33
N SER A 37 -15.67 -20.54 -39.20
CA SER A 37 -14.63 -20.67 -38.20
C SER A 37 -14.71 -22.10 -37.64
N THR A 38 -13.98 -23.02 -38.24
CA THR A 38 -13.78 -24.38 -37.70
C THR A 38 -12.74 -24.38 -36.57
N GLY A 39 -12.67 -23.31 -35.79
CA GLY A 39 -11.86 -23.23 -34.59
C GLY A 39 -12.79 -23.26 -33.38
N LYS A 40 -12.77 -24.36 -32.62
CA LYS A 40 -13.22 -24.29 -31.22
C LYS A 40 -12.43 -23.14 -30.56
N PRO A 41 -13.09 -22.22 -29.82
CA PRO A 41 -12.36 -21.24 -29.03
C PRO A 41 -11.36 -21.98 -28.13
N ALA A 42 -10.14 -21.46 -28.02
CA ALA A 42 -9.21 -21.96 -27.01
C ALA A 42 -9.86 -21.74 -25.63
N GLY A 43 -10.26 -22.82 -24.96
CA GLY A 43 -10.91 -22.75 -23.64
C GLY A 43 -12.12 -23.67 -23.41
N GLY A 44 -12.59 -24.41 -24.42
CA GLY A 44 -13.73 -25.33 -24.27
C GLY A 44 -15.09 -24.63 -24.18
N THR A 45 -16.17 -25.41 -24.18
CA THR A 45 -17.55 -24.90 -24.12
C THR A 45 -17.92 -24.54 -22.68
N GLY A 46 -18.12 -23.25 -22.40
CA GLY A 46 -18.74 -22.77 -21.16
C GLY A 46 -17.84 -22.02 -20.17
N TRP A 47 -16.55 -21.81 -20.48
CA TRP A 47 -15.64 -21.06 -19.58
C TRP A 47 -15.67 -19.55 -19.82
N THR A 48 -15.93 -19.11 -21.04
CA THR A 48 -16.07 -17.70 -21.40
C THR A 48 -17.51 -17.22 -21.17
N PRO A 49 -17.74 -16.16 -20.37
CA PRO A 49 -19.05 -15.51 -20.28
C PRO A 49 -19.62 -15.21 -21.67
N GLN A 50 -20.94 -15.32 -21.85
CA GLN A 50 -21.64 -15.20 -23.15
C GLN A 50 -21.21 -13.97 -23.99
N GLN A 51 -20.85 -12.87 -23.32
CA GLN A 51 -20.32 -11.65 -23.95
C GLN A 51 -19.06 -11.85 -24.80
N TYR A 52 -18.31 -12.94 -24.62
CA TYR A 52 -17.10 -13.28 -25.39
C TYR A 52 -17.37 -14.30 -26.51
N ASN A 53 -18.59 -14.82 -26.64
CA ASN A 53 -18.99 -15.78 -27.69
C ASN A 53 -19.71 -15.09 -28.87
N VAL A 54 -19.75 -13.76 -28.90
CA VAL A 54 -20.39 -12.98 -29.97
C VAL A 54 -19.29 -12.28 -30.79
N PRO A 55 -18.97 -12.74 -32.00
CA PRO A 55 -17.85 -12.24 -32.80
C PRO A 55 -17.89 -10.75 -33.15
N GLU A 56 -19.06 -10.10 -33.01
CA GLU A 56 -19.30 -8.74 -33.51
C GLU A 56 -19.63 -7.72 -32.41
N ASN A 57 -19.69 -8.16 -31.15
CA ASN A 57 -20.06 -7.30 -30.04
C ASN A 57 -18.91 -7.15 -29.04
N TRP A 58 -17.68 -7.03 -29.55
CA TRP A 58 -16.53 -6.70 -28.72
C TRP A 58 -16.65 -5.21 -28.36
N PRO A 59 -16.98 -4.83 -27.10
CA PRO A 59 -16.89 -3.44 -26.71
C PRO A 59 -15.43 -3.18 -26.32
N VAL A 60 -14.46 -3.48 -27.20
CA VAL A 60 -13.08 -3.06 -26.94
C VAL A 60 -12.97 -1.63 -27.40
N GLN A 61 -13.53 -0.72 -26.60
CA GLN A 61 -12.84 0.54 -26.44
C GLN A 61 -11.46 0.16 -25.87
N VAL A 62 -10.47 -0.03 -26.75
CA VAL A 62 -9.08 -0.23 -26.35
C VAL A 62 -8.68 1.04 -25.63
N ARG A 63 -8.77 1.02 -24.29
CA ARG A 63 -8.40 2.18 -23.45
C ARG A 63 -6.90 2.16 -23.11
N GLY A 64 -6.23 1.05 -23.42
CA GLY A 64 -4.80 0.85 -23.18
C GLY A 64 -4.50 0.21 -21.83
N ARG A 65 -3.24 0.30 -21.43
CA ARG A 65 -2.71 -0.24 -20.17
C ARG A 65 -1.69 0.71 -19.55
N VAL A 66 -1.62 0.72 -18.22
CA VAL A 66 -0.61 1.49 -17.48
C VAL A 66 0.80 0.92 -17.75
N PRO A 67 1.83 1.76 -17.93
CA PRO A 67 3.21 1.26 -18.05
C PRO A 67 3.66 0.60 -16.74
N ILE A 68 4.25 -0.58 -16.86
CA ILE A 68 4.85 -1.34 -15.77
C ILE A 68 6.18 -1.87 -16.30
N ASP A 69 7.26 -1.53 -15.59
CA ASP A 69 8.60 -2.04 -15.87
C ASP A 69 8.64 -3.57 -15.68
N THR A 70 9.34 -4.28 -16.56
CA THR A 70 9.59 -5.72 -16.38
C THR A 70 10.43 -6.02 -15.14
N GLU A 71 11.26 -5.07 -14.69
CA GLU A 71 12.07 -5.15 -13.47
C GLU A 71 11.36 -4.55 -12.25
N ASN A 72 10.09 -4.15 -12.37
CA ASN A 72 9.34 -3.58 -11.25
C ASN A 72 9.31 -4.56 -10.06
N PRO A 73 9.87 -4.21 -8.88
CA PRO A 73 10.03 -5.17 -7.79
C PRO A 73 8.71 -5.48 -7.06
N SER A 74 7.65 -4.72 -7.34
CA SER A 74 6.39 -4.78 -6.59
C SER A 74 5.26 -5.44 -7.34
N ILE A 75 5.15 -5.21 -8.65
CA ILE A 75 4.06 -5.70 -9.49
C ILE A 75 4.57 -6.18 -10.83
N VAL A 76 3.87 -7.15 -11.42
CA VAL A 76 4.13 -7.70 -12.75
C VAL A 76 2.84 -7.69 -13.58
N ARG A 77 2.99 -7.81 -14.91
CA ARG A 77 1.85 -7.95 -15.82
C ARG A 77 1.98 -9.21 -16.68
N ASP A 78 0.94 -10.02 -16.67
CA ASP A 78 0.71 -11.11 -17.62
C ASP A 78 -0.13 -10.59 -18.79
N ASP A 79 0.53 -10.35 -19.91
CA ASP A 79 -0.10 -9.81 -21.11
C ASP A 79 -1.14 -10.77 -21.71
N LYS A 80 -1.06 -12.07 -21.45
CA LYS A 80 -2.06 -13.06 -21.92
C LYS A 80 -3.41 -12.90 -21.24
N LYS A 81 -3.46 -12.26 -20.07
CA LYS A 81 -4.69 -11.98 -19.30
C LYS A 81 -5.21 -10.56 -19.53
N CYS A 82 -4.45 -9.70 -20.19
CA CYS A 82 -4.81 -8.28 -20.33
C CYS A 82 -5.87 -8.09 -21.43
N ILE A 83 -7.04 -7.59 -21.04
CA ILE A 83 -8.15 -7.29 -21.96
C ILE A 83 -8.20 -5.82 -22.40
N LEU A 84 -7.15 -5.03 -22.14
CA LEU A 84 -7.03 -3.62 -22.53
C LEU A 84 -8.20 -2.71 -22.11
N CYS A 85 -8.85 -3.04 -20.99
CA CYS A 85 -10.02 -2.31 -20.48
C CYS A 85 -9.71 -0.91 -19.90
N GLY A 86 -8.44 -0.54 -19.73
CA GLY A 86 -8.03 0.77 -19.21
C GLY A 86 -8.29 1.06 -17.73
N GLN A 87 -8.93 0.17 -16.97
CA GLN A 87 -9.20 0.41 -15.54
C GLN A 87 -7.92 0.69 -14.73
N CYS A 88 -6.81 0.03 -15.09
CA CYS A 88 -5.50 0.30 -14.48
C CYS A 88 -4.97 1.70 -14.78
N ILE A 89 -5.24 2.26 -15.97
CA ILE A 89 -4.90 3.65 -16.32
C ILE A 89 -5.77 4.59 -15.49
N GLU A 90 -7.09 4.37 -15.46
CA GLU A 90 -8.02 5.23 -14.74
C GLU A 90 -7.69 5.31 -13.24
N ALA A 91 -7.40 4.18 -12.60
CA ALA A 91 -6.96 4.17 -11.21
C ALA A 91 -5.63 4.94 -11.02
N CYS A 92 -4.67 4.78 -11.93
CA CYS A 92 -3.36 5.45 -11.83
C CYS A 92 -3.42 6.96 -12.12
N SER A 93 -4.25 7.38 -13.07
CA SER A 93 -4.36 8.79 -13.47
C SER A 93 -5.33 9.56 -12.56
N LYS A 94 -6.55 9.05 -12.35
CA LYS A 94 -7.61 9.78 -11.63
C LYS A 94 -7.46 9.73 -10.11
N VAL A 95 -7.00 8.61 -9.55
CA VAL A 95 -6.89 8.44 -8.09
C VAL A 95 -5.47 8.71 -7.59
N GLN A 96 -4.47 8.20 -8.30
CA GLN A 96 -3.07 8.32 -7.87
C GLN A 96 -2.36 9.55 -8.47
N SER A 97 -2.90 10.18 -9.51
CA SER A 97 -2.26 11.33 -10.17
C SER A 97 -0.79 11.08 -10.58
N VAL A 98 -0.48 9.86 -11.03
CA VAL A 98 0.86 9.47 -11.50
C VAL A 98 0.88 9.40 -13.02
N GLN A 99 0.07 8.50 -13.60
CA GLN A 99 0.00 8.37 -15.05
C GLN A 99 -0.58 9.64 -15.67
N GLY A 100 0.16 10.26 -16.60
CA GLY A 100 -0.25 11.48 -17.28
C GLY A 100 0.20 12.79 -16.62
N TYR A 101 0.94 12.73 -15.51
CA TYR A 101 1.45 13.89 -14.78
C TYR A 101 2.94 14.21 -15.04
N TYR A 102 3.48 13.67 -16.14
CA TYR A 102 4.84 13.87 -16.60
C TYR A 102 4.87 13.98 -18.13
N GLU A 103 5.91 14.64 -18.65
CA GLU A 103 6.14 14.80 -20.09
C GLU A 103 6.86 13.57 -20.67
N LEU A 104 6.62 13.30 -21.94
CA LEU A 104 7.31 12.26 -22.69
C LEU A 104 8.35 12.90 -23.64
N PRO A 105 9.49 12.24 -23.88
CA PRO A 105 9.92 10.96 -23.30
C PRO A 105 10.34 11.10 -21.82
N ILE A 106 10.17 10.03 -21.04
CA ILE A 106 10.81 9.93 -19.72
C ILE A 106 12.32 9.70 -19.96
N LYS A 107 13.18 10.19 -19.07
CA LYS A 107 14.63 10.09 -19.25
C LYS A 107 15.15 8.68 -18.96
N ASP A 108 15.23 8.32 -17.67
CA ASP A 108 15.97 7.13 -17.23
C ASP A 108 15.21 6.24 -16.23
N ASP A 109 13.87 6.38 -16.13
CA ASP A 109 13.07 5.60 -15.17
C ASP A 109 11.60 5.46 -15.64
N ILE A 110 10.84 4.55 -15.03
CA ILE A 110 9.38 4.50 -15.12
C ILE A 110 8.79 5.10 -13.84
N THR A 111 7.96 6.13 -13.99
CA THR A 111 7.38 6.93 -12.89
C THR A 111 6.43 6.18 -11.94
N CYS A 112 6.35 4.85 -12.04
CA CYS A 112 5.52 4.01 -11.19
C CYS A 112 5.94 4.15 -9.72
N VAL A 113 4.97 4.48 -8.86
CA VAL A 113 5.15 4.60 -7.40
C VAL A 113 4.93 3.29 -6.64
N ASN A 114 4.78 2.18 -7.37
CA ASN A 114 4.66 0.81 -6.83
C ASN A 114 3.44 0.55 -5.91
N CYS A 115 2.49 1.48 -5.78
CA CYS A 115 1.36 1.40 -4.84
C CYS A 115 0.38 0.24 -5.08
N GLY A 116 0.39 -0.35 -6.29
CA GLY A 116 -0.37 -1.54 -6.64
C GLY A 116 -1.88 -1.32 -6.78
N GLN A 117 -2.37 -0.08 -6.80
CA GLN A 117 -3.79 0.18 -7.05
C GLN A 117 -4.23 -0.37 -8.42
N CYS A 118 -3.37 -0.32 -9.44
CA CYS A 118 -3.65 -0.95 -10.73
C CYS A 118 -3.83 -2.49 -10.64
N SER A 119 -3.19 -3.17 -9.68
CA SER A 119 -3.37 -4.60 -9.40
C SER A 119 -4.74 -4.88 -8.79
N LEU A 120 -5.17 -4.05 -7.83
CA LEU A 120 -6.49 -4.17 -7.21
C LEU A 120 -7.65 -3.87 -8.16
N TRP A 121 -7.45 -2.96 -9.11
CA TRP A 121 -8.49 -2.60 -10.09
C TRP A 121 -8.47 -3.50 -11.34
N CYS A 122 -7.56 -4.47 -11.44
CA CYS A 122 -7.46 -5.32 -12.62
C CYS A 122 -8.48 -6.49 -12.53
N PRO A 123 -9.50 -6.54 -13.41
CA PRO A 123 -10.58 -7.52 -13.28
C PRO A 123 -10.15 -8.94 -13.66
N THR A 124 -9.13 -9.09 -14.50
CA THR A 124 -8.67 -10.39 -15.03
C THR A 124 -7.43 -10.92 -14.34
N ALA A 125 -6.96 -10.24 -13.29
CA ALA A 125 -5.66 -10.52 -12.67
C ALA A 125 -4.48 -10.47 -13.64
N ALA A 126 -4.57 -9.67 -14.71
CA ALA A 126 -3.45 -9.41 -15.61
C ALA A 126 -2.32 -8.67 -14.91
N ILE A 127 -2.62 -7.82 -13.92
CA ILE A 127 -1.60 -7.23 -13.05
C ILE A 127 -1.68 -7.95 -11.71
N SER A 128 -0.55 -8.38 -11.17
CA SER A 128 -0.42 -8.97 -9.84
C SER A 128 0.81 -8.40 -9.14
N GLU A 129 0.97 -8.70 -7.86
CA GLU A 129 2.23 -8.56 -7.16
C GLU A 129 3.34 -9.41 -7.81
N ARG A 130 4.59 -8.98 -7.65
CA ARG A 130 5.74 -9.84 -7.93
C ARG A 130 5.83 -10.88 -6.82
N ASP A 131 5.66 -12.14 -7.17
CA ASP A 131 5.55 -13.24 -6.22
C ASP A 131 6.92 -13.65 -5.66
N ASP A 132 7.04 -13.70 -4.33
CA ASP A 132 8.23 -14.19 -3.62
C ASP A 132 7.90 -15.40 -2.72
N VAL A 133 6.70 -15.97 -2.82
CA VAL A 133 6.25 -17.10 -1.98
C VAL A 133 7.21 -18.29 -2.05
N ASP A 134 7.64 -18.69 -3.25
CA ASP A 134 8.53 -19.84 -3.41
C ASP A 134 9.91 -19.62 -2.77
N LYS A 135 10.41 -18.37 -2.77
CA LYS A 135 11.68 -18.01 -2.12
C LYS A 135 11.57 -18.12 -0.60
N VAL A 136 10.44 -17.67 -0.03
CA VAL A 136 10.18 -17.78 1.41
C VAL A 136 9.99 -19.24 1.81
N ILE A 137 9.27 -20.04 1.01
CA ILE A 137 9.14 -21.49 1.24
C ILE A 137 10.50 -22.18 1.19
N ALA A 138 11.39 -21.78 0.26
CA ALA A 138 12.74 -22.32 0.20
C ALA A 138 13.54 -21.97 1.47
N ALA A 139 13.45 -20.72 1.95
CA ALA A 139 14.09 -20.31 3.20
C ALA A 139 13.57 -21.10 4.41
N LEU A 140 12.25 -21.32 4.52
CA LEU A 140 11.64 -22.12 5.59
C LEU A 140 12.08 -23.59 5.58
N LYS A 141 12.51 -24.12 4.43
CA LYS A 141 13.01 -25.50 4.32
C LYS A 141 14.49 -25.62 4.69
N ASP A 142 15.25 -24.53 4.69
CA ASP A 142 16.67 -24.54 5.03
C ASP A 142 16.86 -24.49 6.54
N LYS A 143 17.30 -25.61 7.11
CA LYS A 143 17.54 -25.78 8.56
C LYS A 143 18.70 -24.94 9.09
N ASN A 144 19.51 -24.33 8.22
CA ASN A 144 20.61 -23.44 8.64
C ASN A 144 20.18 -21.99 8.82
N LEU A 145 18.98 -21.64 8.35
CA LEU A 145 18.42 -20.30 8.45
C LEU A 145 17.47 -20.22 9.64
N HIS A 146 17.33 -19.00 10.17
CA HIS A 146 16.37 -18.64 11.19
C HIS A 146 15.37 -17.67 10.57
N VAL A 147 14.21 -18.17 10.17
CA VAL A 147 13.23 -17.42 9.39
C VAL A 147 12.20 -16.80 10.31
N ILE A 148 12.19 -15.47 10.37
CA ILE A 148 11.20 -14.71 11.13
C ILE A 148 10.18 -14.07 10.21
N VAL A 149 9.00 -13.79 10.75
CA VAL A 149 7.94 -13.08 10.05
C VAL A 149 7.33 -11.99 10.91
N GLN A 150 7.03 -10.85 10.29
CA GLN A 150 6.22 -9.78 10.87
C GLN A 150 4.94 -9.57 10.09
N THR A 151 3.85 -9.18 10.75
CA THR A 151 2.57 -8.91 10.08
C THR A 151 2.05 -7.50 10.34
N ALA A 152 1.68 -6.80 9.27
CA ALA A 152 1.10 -5.47 9.34
C ALA A 152 -0.27 -5.43 10.05
N PRO A 153 -0.67 -4.27 10.61
CA PRO A 153 -1.97 -4.10 11.24
C PRO A 153 -3.14 -4.50 10.32
N ALA A 154 -3.18 -3.98 9.09
CA ALA A 154 -4.30 -4.21 8.17
C ALA A 154 -4.42 -5.65 7.61
N THR A 155 -3.40 -6.50 7.76
CA THR A 155 -3.46 -7.90 7.30
C THR A 155 -4.44 -8.72 8.13
N ARG A 156 -4.53 -8.45 9.44
CA ARG A 156 -5.32 -9.23 10.42
C ARG A 156 -6.84 -9.04 10.32
N VAL A 157 -7.28 -8.08 9.52
CA VAL A 157 -8.71 -7.80 9.24
C VAL A 157 -9.11 -8.06 7.79
N ALA A 158 -8.15 -8.51 6.97
CA ALA A 158 -8.35 -8.68 5.53
C ALA A 158 -8.09 -10.10 5.06
N VAL A 159 -7.04 -10.79 5.52
CA VAL A 159 -6.65 -12.10 4.95
C VAL A 159 -7.73 -13.18 5.08
N GLY A 160 -8.61 -13.09 6.09
CA GLY A 160 -9.76 -14.01 6.25
C GLY A 160 -10.72 -14.01 5.05
N GLU A 161 -10.76 -12.92 4.29
CA GLU A 161 -11.55 -12.80 3.07
C GLU A 161 -11.16 -13.83 1.99
N GLU A 162 -9.88 -14.19 1.90
CA GLU A 162 -9.37 -15.21 0.98
C GLU A 162 -9.80 -16.64 1.35
N PHE A 163 -10.44 -16.79 2.52
CA PHE A 163 -10.97 -18.02 3.09
C PHE A 163 -12.50 -17.96 3.25
N GLY A 164 -13.16 -16.99 2.59
CA GLY A 164 -14.62 -16.86 2.57
C GLY A 164 -15.22 -16.17 3.81
N MET A 165 -14.38 -15.61 4.69
CA MET A 165 -14.88 -14.83 5.83
C MET A 165 -15.32 -13.43 5.37
N PRO A 166 -16.29 -12.79 6.05
CA PRO A 166 -16.71 -11.43 5.73
C PRO A 166 -15.56 -10.41 5.81
N PRO A 167 -15.55 -9.35 4.98
CA PRO A 167 -14.62 -8.24 5.11
C PRO A 167 -14.59 -7.67 6.52
N GLY A 168 -13.39 -7.40 7.04
CA GLY A 168 -13.21 -6.91 8.41
C GLY A 168 -13.18 -8.00 9.48
N SER A 169 -13.31 -9.28 9.14
CA SER A 169 -13.18 -10.36 10.15
C SER A 169 -11.84 -10.27 10.90
N ILE A 170 -11.89 -10.11 12.23
CA ILE A 170 -10.69 -10.03 13.08
C ILE A 170 -10.15 -11.44 13.28
N ILE A 171 -8.97 -11.72 12.73
CA ILE A 171 -8.38 -13.06 12.72
C ILE A 171 -6.92 -13.10 13.19
N GLU A 172 -6.48 -12.08 13.94
CA GLU A 172 -5.09 -11.95 14.40
C GLU A 172 -4.53 -13.25 15.00
N GLY A 173 -5.23 -13.83 15.98
CA GLY A 173 -4.75 -15.04 16.63
C GLY A 173 -4.66 -16.25 15.71
N LYS A 174 -5.58 -16.39 14.76
CA LYS A 174 -5.58 -17.48 13.76
C LYS A 174 -4.47 -17.29 12.74
N MET A 175 -4.22 -16.05 12.33
CA MET A 175 -3.11 -15.69 11.46
C MET A 175 -1.77 -16.04 12.10
N VAL A 176 -1.58 -15.74 13.38
CA VAL A 176 -0.37 -16.12 14.12
C VAL A 176 -0.23 -17.64 14.22
N ALA A 177 -1.30 -18.34 14.57
CA ALA A 177 -1.31 -19.80 14.64
C ALA A 177 -0.94 -20.45 13.29
N ALA A 178 -1.42 -19.88 12.19
CA ALA A 178 -1.10 -20.33 10.84
C ALA A 178 0.39 -20.13 10.52
N LEU A 179 0.96 -18.96 10.84
CA LEU A 179 2.40 -18.67 10.63
C LEU A 179 3.28 -19.64 11.43
N LYS A 180 2.94 -19.90 12.70
CA LYS A 180 3.65 -20.89 13.52
C LYS A 180 3.54 -22.29 12.93
N LYS A 181 2.36 -22.68 12.45
CA LYS A 181 2.15 -24.00 11.82
C LYS A 181 2.89 -24.16 10.48
N MET A 182 3.15 -23.06 9.76
CA MET A 182 3.95 -23.07 8.53
C MET A 182 5.47 -23.20 8.78
N GLY A 183 5.92 -23.05 10.03
CA GLY A 183 7.31 -23.30 10.42
C GLY A 183 8.20 -22.06 10.53
N PHE A 184 7.63 -20.86 10.69
CA PHE A 184 8.45 -19.68 11.03
C PHE A 184 9.02 -19.81 12.45
N ASP A 185 10.31 -19.50 12.62
CA ASP A 185 11.04 -19.59 13.89
C ASP A 185 10.73 -18.44 14.86
N GLY A 186 10.21 -17.32 14.33
CA GLY A 186 9.73 -16.19 15.11
C GLY A 186 8.59 -15.46 14.41
N VAL A 187 7.47 -15.28 15.09
CA VAL A 187 6.28 -14.59 14.58
C VAL A 187 6.04 -13.32 15.40
N PHE A 188 6.34 -12.17 14.80
CA PHE A 188 6.35 -10.85 15.41
C PHE A 188 5.23 -9.96 14.86
N ASP A 189 4.92 -8.88 15.59
CA ASP A 189 3.89 -7.93 15.19
C ASP A 189 4.56 -6.63 14.71
N THR A 190 4.27 -6.19 13.49
CA THR A 190 4.71 -4.87 13.00
C THR A 190 4.13 -3.73 13.87
N ASN A 191 3.07 -3.98 14.63
CA ASN A 191 2.56 -3.03 15.61
C ASN A 191 3.60 -2.64 16.69
N PHE A 192 4.52 -3.55 17.05
CA PHE A 192 5.62 -3.25 17.97
C PHE A 192 6.47 -2.08 17.44
N THR A 193 6.82 -2.12 16.16
CA THR A 193 7.61 -1.04 15.54
C THR A 193 6.78 0.12 15.04
N ALA A 194 5.46 -0.02 14.91
CA ALA A 194 4.56 1.12 14.75
C ALA A 194 4.54 1.97 16.04
N ASP A 195 4.52 1.34 17.21
CA ASP A 195 4.69 2.06 18.48
C ASP A 195 6.06 2.75 18.56
N LEU A 196 7.14 2.09 18.12
CA LEU A 196 8.46 2.75 18.00
C LEU A 196 8.46 3.90 17.01
N THR A 197 7.77 3.77 15.87
CA THR A 197 7.65 4.86 14.89
C THR A 197 7.01 6.07 15.54
N ILE A 198 5.97 5.91 16.36
CA ILE A 198 5.37 7.03 17.11
C ILE A 198 6.35 7.65 18.10
N MET A 199 7.16 6.84 18.78
CA MET A 199 8.16 7.37 19.71
C MET A 199 9.22 8.20 18.98
N GLU A 200 9.72 7.75 17.83
CA GLU A 200 10.72 8.48 17.05
C GLU A 200 10.11 9.68 16.31
N GLU A 201 9.04 9.47 15.53
CA GLU A 201 8.40 10.47 14.66
C GLU A 201 7.67 11.54 15.48
N GLY A 202 7.07 11.15 16.61
CA GLY A 202 6.50 12.07 17.59
C GLY A 202 7.58 12.93 18.26
N THR A 203 8.73 12.35 18.61
CA THR A 203 9.86 13.14 19.15
C THR A 203 10.44 14.09 18.10
N GLU A 204 10.50 13.67 16.83
CA GLU A 204 10.90 14.52 15.71
C GLU A 204 9.93 15.70 15.55
N LEU A 205 8.61 15.44 15.54
CA LEU A 205 7.59 16.48 15.43
C LEU A 205 7.66 17.48 16.58
N VAL A 206 7.77 16.99 17.82
CA VAL A 206 7.92 17.83 19.01
C VAL A 206 9.15 18.72 18.89
N THR A 207 10.26 18.17 18.44
CA THR A 207 11.50 18.93 18.20
C THR A 207 11.30 20.01 17.14
N ARG A 208 10.68 19.70 16.00
CA ARG A 208 10.42 20.69 14.94
C ARG A 208 9.49 21.81 15.41
N VAL A 209 8.41 21.47 16.09
CA VAL A 209 7.43 22.44 16.61
C VAL A 209 8.04 23.35 17.67
N LYS A 210 8.78 22.80 18.65
CA LYS A 210 9.45 23.61 19.68
C LYS A 210 10.46 24.58 19.08
N ASN A 211 11.24 24.15 18.09
CA ASN A 211 12.21 25.01 17.43
C ASN A 211 11.55 26.12 16.59
N ALA A 212 10.42 25.84 15.94
CA ALA A 212 9.64 26.87 15.27
C ALA A 212 9.09 27.90 16.28
N LEU A 213 8.58 27.46 17.43
CA LEU A 213 8.11 28.35 18.50
C LEU A 213 9.24 29.19 19.13
N ALA A 214 10.47 28.65 19.19
CA ALA A 214 11.64 29.34 19.72
C ALA A 214 12.31 30.32 18.73
N GLY A 215 11.69 30.62 17.58
CA GLY A 215 12.19 31.61 16.62
C GLY A 215 13.19 31.07 15.60
N GLY A 216 13.27 29.75 15.38
CA GLY A 216 13.95 29.16 14.21
C GLY A 216 15.49 29.14 14.23
N HIS A 217 16.12 29.44 15.37
CA HIS A 217 17.60 29.47 15.50
C HIS A 217 18.20 28.26 16.25
N GLY A 218 17.38 27.32 16.71
CA GLY A 218 17.83 26.11 17.41
C GLY A 218 18.13 24.98 16.43
N GLY A 219 19.41 24.67 16.21
CA GLY A 219 19.79 23.33 15.77
C GLY A 219 19.40 22.34 16.85
N GLY A 220 18.76 21.23 16.48
CA GLY A 220 18.30 20.23 17.45
C GLY A 220 19.42 19.81 18.41
N GLU A 221 19.10 19.64 19.70
CA GLU A 221 20.01 19.05 20.68
C GLU A 221 20.43 17.65 20.19
N GLY A 222 21.65 17.51 19.68
CA GLY A 222 22.14 16.20 19.22
C GLY A 222 23.14 16.18 18.07
N GLY A 223 23.49 17.32 17.46
CA GLY A 223 24.57 17.38 16.45
C GLY A 223 24.30 16.60 15.16
N HIS A 224 23.05 16.19 14.92
CA HIS A 224 22.61 15.55 13.69
C HIS A 224 21.79 16.55 12.86
N HIS A 225 22.09 16.66 11.56
CA HIS A 225 21.35 17.48 10.60
C HIS A 225 19.95 16.89 10.34
N ALA A 226 19.09 16.88 11.36
CA ALA A 226 17.69 16.51 11.21
C ALA A 226 16.94 17.62 10.46
N PRO A 227 16.05 17.30 9.51
CA PRO A 227 15.27 18.31 8.82
C PRO A 227 14.36 19.05 9.82
N MET A 228 14.33 20.38 9.72
CA MET A 228 13.58 21.25 10.65
C MET A 228 12.33 21.86 10.01
N ALA A 229 11.99 21.48 8.78
CA ALA A 229 10.90 22.08 8.04
C ALA A 229 9.53 21.67 8.60
N LEU A 230 8.61 22.64 8.67
CA LEU A 230 7.18 22.43 8.93
C LEU A 230 6.35 22.80 7.70
N PRO A 231 5.26 22.07 7.41
CA PRO A 231 4.75 20.89 8.11
C PRO A 231 5.70 19.67 8.03
N GLN A 232 5.75 18.85 9.07
CA GLN A 232 6.35 17.51 8.97
C GLN A 232 5.40 16.57 8.21
N PHE A 233 5.93 15.74 7.34
CA PHE A 233 5.19 14.71 6.62
C PHE A 233 5.50 13.34 7.19
N THR A 234 4.49 12.48 7.26
CA THR A 234 4.73 11.06 7.55
C THR A 234 5.51 10.38 6.44
N SER A 235 6.33 9.39 6.81
CA SER A 235 7.19 8.65 5.85
C SER A 235 6.87 7.15 5.71
N CYS A 236 5.94 6.61 6.48
CA CYS A 236 5.74 5.16 6.58
C CYS A 236 5.10 4.50 5.34
N SER A 237 4.51 5.28 4.42
CA SER A 237 3.88 4.82 3.18
C SER A 237 4.83 4.93 1.97
N PRO A 238 5.45 3.83 1.49
CA PRO A 238 6.51 3.90 0.48
C PRO A 238 6.04 4.40 -0.90
N GLY A 239 4.79 4.16 -1.28
CA GLY A 239 4.25 4.74 -2.52
C GLY A 239 4.09 6.27 -2.44
N TRP A 240 3.97 6.82 -1.24
CA TRP A 240 3.88 8.25 -0.98
C TRP A 240 5.29 8.85 -0.99
N VAL A 241 6.23 8.18 -0.31
CA VAL A 241 7.66 8.54 -0.37
C VAL A 241 8.10 8.64 -1.83
N LYS A 242 7.92 7.59 -2.62
CA LYS A 242 8.36 7.57 -4.02
C LYS A 242 7.63 8.62 -4.89
N PHE A 243 6.36 8.92 -4.57
CA PHE A 243 5.63 10.02 -5.22
C PHE A 243 6.24 11.39 -4.92
N CYS A 244 6.59 11.64 -3.66
CA CYS A 244 7.26 12.86 -3.22
C CYS A 244 8.64 12.99 -3.90
N GLU A 245 9.43 11.91 -3.91
CA GLU A 245 10.74 11.86 -4.57
C GLU A 245 10.70 12.25 -6.06
N TYR A 246 9.64 11.85 -6.79
CA TYR A 246 9.48 12.14 -8.21
C TYR A 246 8.89 13.53 -8.49
N PHE A 247 7.81 13.90 -7.79
CA PHE A 247 6.99 15.06 -8.17
C PHE A 247 7.20 16.27 -7.24
N TYR A 248 7.75 16.06 -6.05
CA TYR A 248 7.95 17.06 -4.99
C TYR A 248 9.32 16.98 -4.29
N PRO A 249 10.44 16.82 -5.03
CA PRO A 249 11.76 16.70 -4.41
C PRO A 249 12.18 17.93 -3.58
N ASP A 250 11.70 19.12 -3.94
CA ASP A 250 11.85 20.38 -3.21
C ASP A 250 11.18 20.40 -1.83
N LEU A 251 10.35 19.39 -1.52
CA LEU A 251 9.69 19.24 -0.24
C LEU A 251 10.23 18.05 0.58
N LEU A 252 11.33 17.40 0.18
CA LEU A 252 11.87 16.25 0.92
C LEU A 252 12.30 16.58 2.36
N ASP A 253 12.71 17.82 2.63
CA ASP A 253 13.06 18.28 4.00
C ASP A 253 11.85 18.27 4.96
N HIS A 254 10.63 18.21 4.44
CA HIS A 254 9.43 18.07 5.26
C HIS A 254 9.21 16.61 5.71
N MET A 255 9.80 15.61 5.04
CA MET A 255 9.62 14.20 5.39
C MET A 255 10.22 13.87 6.75
N SER A 256 9.50 13.09 7.55
CA SER A 256 10.07 12.44 8.73
C SER A 256 11.23 11.55 8.32
N THR A 257 12.32 11.63 9.06
CA THR A 257 13.49 10.75 8.86
C THR A 257 13.24 9.33 9.35
N CYS A 258 12.16 9.08 10.08
CA CYS A 258 11.82 7.76 10.59
C CYS A 258 11.63 6.76 9.44
N LYS A 259 12.23 5.58 9.59
CA LYS A 259 11.89 4.41 8.78
C LYS A 259 10.44 4.00 9.04
N SER A 260 9.85 3.28 8.09
CA SER A 260 8.53 2.69 8.34
C SER A 260 8.60 1.57 9.39
N PRO A 261 7.47 1.19 10.01
CA PRO A 261 7.41 0.07 10.94
C PRO A 261 8.01 -1.22 10.40
N GLN A 262 7.81 -1.51 9.10
CA GLN A 262 8.42 -2.67 8.43
C GLN A 262 9.94 -2.67 8.57
N GLN A 263 10.56 -1.53 8.21
CA GLN A 263 12.02 -1.41 8.12
C GLN A 263 12.66 -1.29 9.48
N MET A 264 12.00 -0.60 10.43
CA MET A 264 12.42 -0.60 11.83
C MET A 264 12.48 -2.04 12.39
N LEU A 265 11.47 -2.87 12.11
CA LEU A 265 11.46 -4.25 12.62
C LEU A 265 12.57 -5.08 11.96
N GLY A 266 12.78 -4.95 10.65
CA GLY A 266 13.87 -5.63 9.95
C GLY A 266 15.25 -5.29 10.52
N ALA A 267 15.51 -4.00 10.74
CA ALA A 267 16.76 -3.54 11.34
C ALA A 267 16.95 -4.10 12.76
N LEU A 268 15.89 -4.09 13.58
CA LEU A 268 15.93 -4.58 14.97
C LEU A 268 16.00 -6.10 15.06
N ALA A 269 15.38 -6.82 14.13
CA ALA A 269 15.46 -8.27 14.04
C ALA A 269 16.90 -8.76 13.90
N LYS A 270 17.65 -8.13 13.00
CA LYS A 270 19.05 -8.49 12.70
C LYS A 270 20.07 -7.80 13.62
N THR A 271 19.62 -7.04 14.62
CA THR A 271 20.49 -6.40 15.60
C THR A 271 20.08 -6.75 17.03
N TYR A 272 19.03 -6.12 17.55
CA TYR A 272 18.51 -6.32 18.89
C TYR A 272 18.08 -7.77 19.15
N TYR A 273 17.22 -8.32 18.31
CA TYR A 273 16.70 -9.69 18.49
C TYR A 273 17.80 -10.74 18.30
N ALA A 274 18.63 -10.59 17.26
CA ALA A 274 19.80 -11.44 17.02
C ALA A 274 20.71 -11.50 18.26
N LYS A 275 21.03 -10.34 18.85
CA LYS A 275 21.83 -10.24 20.09
C LYS A 275 21.13 -10.93 21.27
N LYS A 276 19.83 -10.68 21.47
CA LYS A 276 19.06 -11.21 22.60
C LYS A 276 18.90 -12.73 22.54
N LYS A 277 18.79 -13.30 21.33
CA LYS A 277 18.69 -14.75 21.09
C LYS A 277 20.02 -15.43 20.81
N ARG A 278 21.13 -14.68 20.72
CA ARG A 278 22.47 -15.19 20.36
C ARG A 278 22.48 -15.91 19.01
N ILE A 279 21.78 -15.34 18.03
CA ILE A 279 21.71 -15.84 16.65
C ILE A 279 22.66 -14.99 15.82
N ASP A 280 23.42 -15.62 14.93
CA ASP A 280 24.19 -14.91 13.91
C ASP A 280 23.23 -14.14 12.98
N PRO A 281 23.33 -12.80 12.90
CA PRO A 281 22.47 -11.98 12.04
C PRO A 281 22.44 -12.43 10.57
N VAL A 282 23.52 -13.03 10.06
CA VAL A 282 23.60 -13.54 8.68
C VAL A 282 22.66 -14.72 8.43
N LYS A 283 22.31 -15.47 9.48
CA LYS A 283 21.36 -16.58 9.39
C LYS A 283 19.90 -16.14 9.46
N ILE A 284 19.63 -14.90 9.84
CA ILE A 284 18.26 -14.41 10.00
C ILE A 284 17.70 -14.00 8.64
N VAL A 285 16.61 -14.65 8.24
CA VAL A 285 15.77 -14.22 7.12
C VAL A 285 14.54 -13.49 7.68
N SER A 286 14.45 -12.19 7.39
CA SER A 286 13.40 -11.29 7.81
C SER A 286 12.32 -11.20 6.73
N VAL A 287 11.16 -11.80 7.00
CA VAL A 287 9.99 -11.76 6.12
C VAL A 287 8.96 -10.78 6.68
N SER A 288 8.36 -9.95 5.83
CA SER A 288 7.25 -9.08 6.20
C SER A 288 5.98 -9.44 5.44
N ILE A 289 4.81 -9.35 6.08
CA ILE A 289 3.51 -9.56 5.45
C ILE A 289 2.72 -8.27 5.51
N MET A 290 2.49 -7.68 4.34
CA MET A 290 2.03 -6.32 4.19
C MET A 290 0.81 -6.25 3.26
N PRO A 291 -0.16 -5.36 3.51
CA PRO A 291 -1.28 -5.12 2.60
C PRO A 291 -0.86 -4.31 1.36
N CYS A 292 0.44 -4.17 1.08
CA CYS A 292 0.99 -3.19 0.17
C CYS A 292 2.07 -3.80 -0.73
N THR A 293 1.96 -3.61 -2.04
CA THR A 293 3.00 -4.02 -3.00
C THR A 293 4.23 -3.11 -2.93
N ALA A 294 4.07 -1.83 -2.61
CA ALA A 294 5.18 -0.88 -2.51
C ALA A 294 6.15 -1.21 -1.36
N LYS A 295 5.74 -2.04 -0.39
CA LYS A 295 6.62 -2.54 0.67
C LYS A 295 7.71 -3.48 0.14
N LYS A 296 7.49 -4.15 -1.00
CA LYS A 296 8.53 -4.88 -1.74
C LYS A 296 9.59 -3.95 -2.30
N PHE A 297 9.17 -2.82 -2.90
CA PHE A 297 10.09 -1.78 -3.34
C PHE A 297 10.89 -1.21 -2.16
N GLU A 298 10.21 -0.91 -1.05
CA GLU A 298 10.88 -0.40 0.15
C GLU A 298 11.94 -1.36 0.70
N ALA A 299 11.64 -2.67 0.76
CA ALA A 299 12.61 -3.69 1.16
C ALA A 299 13.85 -3.76 0.25
N ALA A 300 13.67 -3.46 -1.03
CA ALA A 300 14.74 -3.46 -2.02
C ALA A 300 15.50 -2.13 -2.14
N ARG A 301 15.18 -1.10 -1.34
CA ARG A 301 15.87 0.20 -1.39
C ARG A 301 17.32 0.04 -0.87
N PRO A 302 18.35 0.51 -1.60
CA PRO A 302 19.75 0.32 -1.22
C PRO A 302 20.13 0.80 0.19
N GLU A 303 19.46 1.85 0.67
CA GLU A 303 19.66 2.45 1.99
C GLU A 303 18.96 1.69 3.14
N MET A 304 18.18 0.63 2.86
CA MET A 304 17.53 -0.21 3.86
C MET A 304 18.45 -1.36 4.30
N ASN A 305 19.63 -0.98 4.81
CA ASN A 305 20.70 -1.90 5.20
C ASN A 305 21.38 -1.52 6.53
N SER A 306 20.68 -0.82 7.43
CA SER A 306 21.26 -0.36 8.70
C SER A 306 21.77 -1.51 9.56
N ALA A 307 21.07 -2.65 9.58
CA ALA A 307 21.56 -3.84 10.26
C ALA A 307 22.84 -4.38 9.62
N GLY A 308 22.93 -4.36 8.28
CA GLY A 308 24.13 -4.75 7.57
C GLY A 308 25.32 -3.88 7.92
N ILE A 309 25.15 -2.55 7.90
CA ILE A 309 26.19 -1.60 8.33
C ILE A 309 26.62 -1.90 9.77
N LYS A 310 25.65 -2.10 10.68
CA LYS A 310 25.94 -2.33 12.10
C LYS A 310 26.69 -3.64 12.37
N ASN A 311 26.42 -4.66 11.56
CA ASN A 311 27.05 -5.97 11.66
C ASN A 311 28.30 -6.12 10.76
N GLY A 312 28.76 -5.05 10.09
CA GLY A 312 29.94 -5.10 9.22
C GLY A 312 29.72 -5.85 7.89
N ASN A 313 28.47 -6.04 7.46
CA ASN A 313 28.09 -6.70 6.22
C ASN A 313 27.17 -5.79 5.38
N ALA A 314 27.75 -4.96 4.52
CA ALA A 314 27.00 -4.01 3.69
C ALA A 314 26.02 -4.65 2.69
N LYS A 315 26.13 -5.96 2.42
CA LYS A 315 25.21 -6.70 1.54
C LYS A 315 23.94 -7.16 2.26
N MET A 316 23.92 -7.10 3.59
CA MET A 316 22.75 -7.48 4.38
C MET A 316 21.74 -6.34 4.40
N ILE A 317 20.56 -6.61 3.85
CA ILE A 317 19.40 -5.70 3.92
C ILE A 317 18.58 -5.95 5.19
N ASP A 318 17.80 -4.95 5.61
CA ASP A 318 17.01 -5.00 6.84
C ASP A 318 15.84 -6.01 6.74
N VAL A 319 15.17 -6.08 5.58
CA VAL A 319 14.06 -6.99 5.29
C VAL A 319 14.36 -7.75 4.00
N ASP A 320 14.41 -9.08 4.06
CA ASP A 320 14.80 -9.93 2.93
C ASP A 320 13.65 -10.14 1.93
N TYR A 321 12.44 -10.36 2.45
CA TYR A 321 11.25 -10.59 1.63
C TYR A 321 10.05 -9.84 2.19
N ALA A 322 9.27 -9.18 1.32
CA ALA A 322 7.97 -8.63 1.66
C ALA A 322 6.89 -9.35 0.87
N LEU A 323 5.99 -10.05 1.54
CA LEU A 323 4.84 -10.73 0.95
C LEU A 323 3.58 -9.87 1.11
N THR A 324 2.69 -9.92 0.13
CA THR A 324 1.36 -9.33 0.23
C THR A 324 0.42 -10.18 1.10
N THR A 325 -0.73 -9.62 1.45
CA THR A 325 -1.84 -10.36 2.07
C THR A 325 -2.33 -11.52 1.18
N ARG A 326 -2.36 -11.34 -0.14
CA ARG A 326 -2.72 -12.42 -1.08
C ARG A 326 -1.63 -13.49 -1.18
N GLU A 327 -0.36 -13.12 -1.14
CA GLU A 327 0.76 -14.07 -1.08
C GLU A 327 0.71 -14.89 0.21
N LEU A 328 0.41 -14.27 1.36
CA LEU A 328 0.16 -15.01 2.61
C LEU A 328 -1.00 -16.02 2.44
N ALA A 329 -2.13 -15.59 1.88
CA ALA A 329 -3.26 -16.49 1.66
C ALA A 329 -2.91 -17.64 0.71
N LYS A 330 -2.16 -17.37 -0.37
CA LYS A 330 -1.61 -18.39 -1.27
C LYS A 330 -0.71 -19.37 -0.51
N MET A 331 0.19 -18.88 0.33
CA MET A 331 1.09 -19.70 1.13
C MET A 331 0.30 -20.59 2.10
N MET A 332 -0.65 -20.04 2.86
CA MET A 332 -1.54 -20.82 3.73
C MET A 332 -2.29 -21.93 2.97
N LYS A 333 -2.76 -21.66 1.75
CA LYS A 333 -3.41 -22.67 0.88
C LYS A 333 -2.42 -23.77 0.45
N ILE A 334 -1.18 -23.42 0.10
CA ILE A 334 -0.11 -24.39 -0.23
C ILE A 334 0.21 -25.30 0.96
N PHE A 335 0.29 -24.74 2.17
CA PHE A 335 0.52 -25.49 3.41
C PHE A 335 -0.74 -26.22 3.94
N GLN A 336 -1.84 -26.20 3.20
CA GLN A 336 -3.11 -26.84 3.56
C GLN A 336 -3.62 -26.40 4.95
N ILE A 337 -3.47 -25.12 5.26
CA ILE A 337 -3.94 -24.52 6.50
C ILE A 337 -5.44 -24.21 6.38
N ASP A 338 -6.27 -24.91 7.14
CA ASP A 338 -7.64 -24.48 7.40
C ASP A 338 -7.64 -23.37 8.47
N LEU A 339 -7.64 -22.13 7.98
CA LEU A 339 -7.64 -20.95 8.84
C LEU A 339 -8.85 -20.89 9.76
N THR A 340 -10.01 -21.40 9.32
CA THR A 340 -11.27 -21.29 10.06
C THR A 340 -11.32 -22.19 11.29
N ALA A 341 -10.58 -23.30 11.26
CA ALA A 341 -10.49 -24.27 12.36
C ALA A 341 -9.34 -23.98 13.35
N LEU A 342 -8.46 -23.01 13.05
CA LEU A 342 -7.33 -22.71 13.94
C LEU A 342 -7.78 -22.04 15.24
N LYS A 343 -7.14 -22.45 16.34
CA LYS A 343 -7.24 -21.77 17.63
C LYS A 343 -6.30 -20.57 17.63
N ASP A 344 -6.75 -19.51 18.26
CA ASP A 344 -5.99 -18.27 18.38
C ASP A 344 -4.68 -18.50 19.16
N GLN A 345 -3.58 -17.96 18.65
CA GLN A 345 -2.29 -17.90 19.32
C GLN A 345 -1.77 -16.47 19.40
N ARG A 346 -0.80 -16.22 20.27
CA ARG A 346 -0.16 -14.91 20.44
C ARG A 346 1.16 -14.85 19.69
N TYR A 347 1.53 -13.63 19.27
CA TYR A 347 2.88 -13.33 18.78
C TYR A 347 3.94 -13.73 19.80
N ASP A 348 5.16 -13.93 19.31
CA ASP A 348 6.31 -14.22 20.16
C ASP A 348 6.82 -12.97 20.85
N ASN A 349 7.26 -13.12 22.11
CA ASN A 349 7.81 -12.01 22.90
C ASN A 349 9.09 -11.44 22.28
N ILE A 350 9.50 -10.24 22.74
CA ILE A 350 10.63 -9.38 22.32
C ILE A 350 10.23 -8.33 21.29
N MET A 351 9.41 -8.68 20.30
CA MET A 351 8.90 -7.76 19.26
C MET A 351 7.45 -8.10 18.87
N GLY A 352 6.66 -8.58 19.82
CA GLY A 352 5.30 -9.07 19.61
C GLY A 352 4.22 -8.25 20.29
N GLU A 353 4.57 -7.42 21.28
CA GLU A 353 3.61 -6.51 21.92
C GLU A 353 3.32 -5.31 21.02
N GLY A 354 2.04 -5.00 20.84
CA GLY A 354 1.56 -3.78 20.19
C GLY A 354 0.45 -3.12 21.00
N THR A 355 0.17 -1.85 20.71
CA THR A 355 -0.91 -1.09 21.36
C THR A 355 -2.07 -0.80 20.40
N GLY A 356 -3.18 -0.30 20.95
CA GLY A 356 -4.30 0.23 20.20
C GLY A 356 -3.91 1.42 19.30
N ALA A 357 -2.91 2.22 19.69
CA ALA A 357 -2.36 3.27 18.82
C ALA A 357 -1.65 2.66 17.59
N ALA A 358 -0.92 1.57 17.76
CA ALA A 358 -0.27 0.87 16.64
C ALA A 358 -1.26 0.17 15.72
N VAL A 359 -2.32 -0.47 16.24
CA VAL A 359 -3.23 -1.25 15.38
C VAL A 359 -4.00 -0.38 14.38
N ILE A 360 -4.29 0.87 14.74
CA ILE A 360 -4.99 1.82 13.85
C ILE A 360 -4.09 2.38 12.75
N PHE A 361 -2.77 2.14 12.73
CA PHE A 361 -1.90 2.49 11.59
C PHE A 361 -2.40 1.92 10.25
N GLY A 362 -3.19 0.84 10.31
CA GLY A 362 -3.81 0.26 9.13
C GLY A 362 -4.81 1.18 8.42
N THR A 363 -5.36 2.19 9.10
CA THR A 363 -6.40 3.10 8.60
C THR A 363 -5.81 4.47 8.25
N THR A 364 -6.50 5.20 7.36
CA THR A 364 -6.20 6.62 7.15
C THR A 364 -6.55 7.44 8.39
N GLY A 365 -5.59 8.23 8.87
CA GLY A 365 -5.69 9.03 10.09
C GLY A 365 -5.25 8.31 11.34
N GLY A 366 -4.98 7.00 11.28
CA GLY A 366 -4.54 6.23 12.44
C GLY A 366 -3.11 6.56 12.87
N VAL A 367 -2.21 6.86 11.93
CA VAL A 367 -0.84 7.32 12.27
C VAL A 367 -0.90 8.68 12.95
N MET A 368 -1.71 9.59 12.40
CA MET A 368 -1.99 10.91 12.99
C MET A 368 -2.56 10.79 14.39
N GLU A 369 -3.59 9.97 14.58
CA GLU A 369 -4.23 9.78 15.87
C GLU A 369 -3.25 9.20 16.91
N ALA A 370 -2.46 8.19 16.52
CA ALA A 370 -1.42 7.61 17.36
C ALA A 370 -0.30 8.62 17.73
N ALA A 371 0.13 9.43 16.76
CA ALA A 371 1.13 10.48 16.96
C ALA A 371 0.61 11.57 17.90
N ILE A 372 -0.66 11.97 17.80
CA ILE A 372 -1.27 12.96 18.70
C ILE A 372 -1.36 12.41 20.13
N ARG A 373 -1.81 11.15 20.29
CA ARG A 373 -1.93 10.50 21.61
C ARG A 373 -0.60 10.51 22.37
N SER A 374 0.47 10.01 21.76
CA SER A 374 1.79 9.96 22.42
C SER A 374 2.53 11.29 22.36
N GLY A 375 2.32 12.11 21.34
CA GLY A 375 2.90 13.45 21.22
C GLY A 375 2.43 14.37 22.36
N TYR A 376 1.17 14.25 22.79
CA TYR A 376 0.68 14.94 23.98
C TYR A 376 1.48 14.56 25.22
N PHE A 377 1.77 13.27 25.42
CA PHE A 377 2.60 12.80 26.53
C PHE A 377 4.04 13.30 26.43
N LEU A 378 4.66 13.25 25.24
CA LEU A 378 6.03 13.74 25.02
C LEU A 378 6.16 15.26 25.27
N LEU A 379 5.08 16.02 25.09
CA LEU A 379 5.06 17.47 25.33
C LEU A 379 4.78 17.83 26.79
N THR A 380 3.83 17.14 27.42
CA THR A 380 3.28 17.56 28.72
C THR A 380 3.75 16.71 29.90
N GLY A 381 4.32 15.53 29.64
CA GLY A 381 4.61 14.52 30.65
C GLY A 381 3.37 13.84 31.24
N GLN A 382 2.17 14.12 30.69
CA GLN A 382 0.90 13.60 31.17
C GLN A 382 0.20 12.80 30.07
N ASN A 383 -0.57 11.79 30.45
CA ASN A 383 -1.37 11.04 29.49
C ASN A 383 -2.41 11.96 28.82
N PRO A 384 -2.71 11.71 27.52
CA PRO A 384 -3.70 12.50 26.81
C PRO A 384 -5.09 12.40 27.44
N PRO A 385 -5.92 13.45 27.36
CA PRO A 385 -7.32 13.38 27.79
C PRO A 385 -8.11 12.36 26.94
N GLU A 386 -9.19 11.83 27.50
CA GLU A 386 -10.03 10.77 26.88
C GLU A 386 -10.48 11.11 25.45
N LEU A 387 -10.73 12.39 25.17
CA LEU A 387 -11.13 12.88 23.85
C LEU A 387 -10.11 12.52 22.74
N LEU A 388 -8.81 12.47 23.05
CA LEU A 388 -7.78 12.15 22.05
C LEU A 388 -7.71 10.65 21.72
N PHE A 389 -8.40 9.80 22.48
CA PHE A 389 -8.58 8.38 22.14
C PHE A 389 -9.69 8.16 21.10
N ASN A 390 -10.49 9.18 20.83
CA ASN A 390 -11.56 9.17 19.83
C ASN A 390 -11.58 10.47 19.03
N LEU A 391 -10.49 10.68 18.27
CA LEU A 391 -10.32 11.90 17.49
C LEU A 391 -11.12 11.83 16.18
N GLU A 392 -12.45 11.90 16.26
CA GLU A 392 -13.37 11.75 15.12
C GLU A 392 -13.00 12.59 13.87
N PRO A 393 -12.53 13.85 13.97
CA PRO A 393 -12.16 14.64 12.80
C PRO A 393 -11.05 14.06 11.92
N VAL A 394 -10.24 13.12 12.43
CA VAL A 394 -9.17 12.47 11.64
C VAL A 394 -9.57 11.09 11.09
N ARG A 395 -10.74 10.57 11.49
CA ARG A 395 -11.25 9.25 11.12
C ARG A 395 -12.08 9.28 9.83
N GLY A 396 -12.41 8.10 9.32
CA GLY A 396 -13.27 7.93 8.14
C GLY A 396 -12.56 8.05 6.79
N LEU A 397 -13.35 7.94 5.71
CA LEU A 397 -12.87 7.75 4.32
C LEU A 397 -12.88 9.04 3.47
N GLN A 398 -13.06 10.21 4.08
CA GLN A 398 -12.93 11.48 3.36
C GLN A 398 -11.48 11.70 2.92
N GLY A 399 -11.27 11.94 1.62
CA GLY A 399 -9.96 11.97 0.98
C GLY A 399 -8.93 12.92 1.60
N VAL A 400 -9.39 14.07 2.08
CA VAL A 400 -8.60 15.02 2.88
C VAL A 400 -9.38 15.35 4.14
N LYS A 401 -8.73 15.19 5.30
CA LYS A 401 -9.27 15.54 6.61
C LYS A 401 -8.35 16.55 7.29
N LYS A 402 -8.92 17.41 8.11
CA LYS A 402 -8.20 18.48 8.81
C LYS A 402 -8.69 18.54 10.25
N ALA A 403 -7.79 18.77 11.18
CA ALA A 403 -8.12 18.99 12.57
C ALA A 403 -7.19 20.04 13.17
N ALA A 404 -7.66 20.69 14.22
CA ALA A 404 -6.86 21.57 15.05
C ALA A 404 -7.10 21.15 16.51
N LEU A 405 -6.03 21.08 17.28
CA LEU A 405 -6.10 20.73 18.70
C LEU A 405 -5.21 21.65 19.53
N ASN A 406 -5.72 22.10 20.66
CA ASN A 406 -4.93 22.91 21.59
C ASN A 406 -4.08 22.00 22.46
N VAL A 407 -2.76 22.14 22.37
CA VAL A 407 -1.79 21.37 23.15
C VAL A 407 -1.11 22.30 24.16
N PRO A 408 -1.11 21.97 25.47
CA PRO A 408 -0.40 22.75 26.48
C PRO A 408 1.07 22.94 26.11
N GLY A 409 1.56 24.19 26.19
CA GLY A 409 2.95 24.54 25.86
C GLY A 409 3.26 24.68 24.36
N VAL A 410 2.31 24.37 23.47
CA VAL A 410 2.46 24.53 22.01
C VAL A 410 1.42 25.51 21.44
N GLY A 411 0.19 25.50 21.95
CA GLY A 411 -0.93 26.24 21.36
C GLY A 411 -1.70 25.39 20.36
N GLU A 412 -2.22 26.01 19.30
CA GLU A 412 -3.05 25.33 18.31
C GLU A 412 -2.20 24.48 17.34
N LEU A 413 -2.22 23.16 17.52
CA LEU A 413 -1.61 22.20 16.61
C LEU A 413 -2.58 21.84 15.48
N ARG A 414 -2.38 22.48 14.32
CA ARG A 414 -3.09 22.20 13.06
C ARG A 414 -2.50 21.00 12.33
N VAL A 415 -3.34 20.04 11.97
CA VAL A 415 -2.95 18.79 11.30
C VAL A 415 -3.82 18.50 10.07
N ALA A 416 -3.27 17.76 9.12
CA ALA A 416 -4.00 17.25 7.96
C ALA A 416 -3.71 15.78 7.70
N ILE A 417 -4.67 15.10 7.07
CA ILE A 417 -4.58 13.71 6.67
C ILE A 417 -5.02 13.65 5.22
N SER A 418 -4.25 12.96 4.39
CA SER A 418 -4.56 12.75 2.99
C SER A 418 -4.34 11.31 2.60
N HIS A 419 -5.34 10.71 1.95
CA HIS A 419 -5.23 9.38 1.41
C HIS A 419 -5.62 9.34 -0.07
N GLY A 420 -4.83 8.64 -0.88
CA GLY A 420 -4.88 8.77 -2.34
C GLY A 420 -3.95 9.88 -2.82
N LEU A 421 -3.00 9.54 -3.69
CA LEU A 421 -1.96 10.48 -4.12
C LEU A 421 -2.51 11.70 -4.89
N GLY A 422 -3.69 11.60 -5.52
CA GLY A 422 -4.40 12.76 -6.08
C GLY A 422 -4.78 13.80 -5.03
N ASN A 423 -5.22 13.36 -3.83
CA ASN A 423 -5.47 14.26 -2.70
C ASN A 423 -4.15 14.80 -2.12
N ALA A 424 -3.09 13.98 -2.14
CA ALA A 424 -1.78 14.42 -1.69
C ALA A 424 -1.23 15.56 -2.55
N ARG A 425 -1.35 15.44 -3.87
CA ARG A 425 -1.03 16.48 -4.85
C ARG A 425 -1.70 17.82 -4.53
N VAL A 426 -2.99 17.82 -4.19
CA VAL A 426 -3.72 19.04 -3.81
C VAL A 426 -3.08 19.74 -2.61
N LEU A 427 -2.74 18.99 -1.55
CA LEU A 427 -2.11 19.58 -0.36
C LEU A 427 -0.68 20.07 -0.64
N LEU A 428 0.09 19.33 -1.44
CA LEU A 428 1.47 19.70 -1.76
C LEU A 428 1.57 20.89 -2.70
N ASP A 429 0.70 20.96 -3.71
CA ASP A 429 0.63 22.12 -4.61
C ASP A 429 0.21 23.38 -3.82
N GLN A 430 -0.71 23.24 -2.86
CA GLN A 430 -1.06 24.34 -1.95
C GLN A 430 0.14 24.75 -1.08
N LEU A 431 0.91 23.79 -0.55
CA LEU A 431 2.10 24.10 0.24
C LEU A 431 3.17 24.81 -0.60
N ARG A 432 3.39 24.37 -1.85
CA ARG A 432 4.30 25.07 -2.77
C ARG A 432 3.85 26.49 -3.06
N ASP A 433 2.55 26.71 -3.29
CA ASP A 433 1.97 28.05 -3.47
C ASP A 433 2.16 28.91 -2.22
N ASP A 434 1.88 28.37 -1.04
CA ASP A 434 2.07 29.08 0.22
C ASP A 434 3.54 29.46 0.43
N LYS A 435 4.49 28.53 0.19
CA LYS A 435 5.94 28.80 0.27
C LYS A 435 6.37 29.87 -0.73
N LYS A 436 5.89 29.80 -1.98
CA LYS A 436 6.20 30.78 -3.04
C LYS A 436 5.69 32.18 -2.68
N ASN A 437 4.55 32.28 -2.03
CA ASN A 437 3.92 33.54 -1.64
C ASN A 437 4.25 33.94 -0.18
N HIS A 438 5.25 33.32 0.45
CA HIS A 438 5.68 33.59 1.83
C HIS A 438 4.53 33.59 2.87
N ARG A 439 3.58 32.66 2.72
CA ARG A 439 2.46 32.49 3.65
C ARG A 439 2.84 31.57 4.79
N GLU A 440 2.26 31.83 5.96
CA GLU A 440 2.42 30.98 7.13
C GLU A 440 1.99 29.53 6.85
N PRO A 441 2.75 28.53 7.33
CA PRO A 441 2.37 27.13 7.19
C PRO A 441 0.95 26.88 7.74
N ARG A 442 0.09 26.25 6.93
CA ARG A 442 -1.29 25.94 7.31
C ARG A 442 -1.40 24.81 8.34
N PHE A 443 -0.41 23.92 8.33
CA PHE A 443 -0.36 22.72 9.16
C PHE A 443 1.05 22.56 9.74
N HIS A 444 1.13 21.86 10.86
CA HIS A 444 2.40 21.47 11.47
C HIS A 444 2.75 20.01 11.17
N PHE A 445 1.73 19.16 10.98
CA PHE A 445 1.92 17.74 10.69
C PHE A 445 0.89 17.26 9.66
N ILE A 446 1.35 16.50 8.66
CA ILE A 446 0.50 15.94 7.62
C ILE A 446 0.77 14.45 7.46
N GLU A 447 -0.28 13.64 7.64
CA GLU A 447 -0.26 12.23 7.30
C GLU A 447 -0.60 12.04 5.82
N PHE A 448 0.25 11.28 5.12
CA PHE A 448 0.01 10.89 3.73
C PHE A 448 0.00 9.38 3.56
N MET A 449 -1.08 8.88 2.95
CA MET A 449 -1.25 7.49 2.57
C MET A 449 -1.50 7.40 1.06
N SER A 450 -0.76 6.54 0.36
CA SER A 450 -0.94 6.44 -1.10
C SER A 450 -2.30 5.87 -1.49
N CYS A 451 -2.83 4.95 -0.69
CA CYS A 451 -3.99 4.15 -1.04
C CYS A 451 -5.27 4.75 -0.44
N PRO A 452 -6.40 4.78 -1.17
CA PRO A 452 -7.69 5.19 -0.60
C PRO A 452 -8.07 4.35 0.62
N GLY A 453 -8.38 5.01 1.74
CA GLY A 453 -8.65 4.37 3.04
C GLY A 453 -7.42 4.01 3.86
N GLY A 454 -6.20 4.24 3.35
CA GLY A 454 -4.96 3.83 4.01
C GLY A 454 -4.55 2.39 3.66
N CYS A 455 -3.80 1.74 4.53
CA CYS A 455 -3.26 0.40 4.29
C CYS A 455 -4.34 -0.68 4.13
N ILE A 456 -5.51 -0.52 4.75
CA ILE A 456 -6.68 -1.39 4.54
C ILE A 456 -7.15 -1.44 3.06
N GLY A 457 -6.84 -0.43 2.26
CA GLY A 457 -7.10 -0.38 0.82
C GLY A 457 -5.86 -0.59 -0.05
N GLY A 458 -4.78 -1.13 0.52
CA GLY A 458 -3.48 -1.26 -0.15
C GLY A 458 -3.45 -2.28 -1.29
N GLY A 459 -2.57 -2.06 -2.26
CA GLY A 459 -2.45 -2.86 -3.49
C GLY A 459 -2.22 -4.37 -3.32
N GLY A 460 -1.83 -4.81 -2.12
CA GLY A 460 -1.60 -6.21 -1.75
C GLY A 460 -2.79 -6.91 -1.09
N GLN A 461 -3.89 -6.21 -0.85
CA GLN A 461 -5.07 -6.74 -0.17
C GLN A 461 -5.89 -7.73 -1.03
N PRO A 462 -6.75 -8.57 -0.42
CA PRO A 462 -7.68 -9.43 -1.15
C PRO A 462 -8.55 -8.66 -2.14
N ARG A 463 -8.93 -9.34 -3.22
CA ARG A 463 -9.76 -8.80 -4.31
C ARG A 463 -11.24 -9.17 -4.14
N THR A 464 -11.78 -8.95 -2.95
CA THR A 464 -13.17 -9.30 -2.60
C THR A 464 -14.24 -8.52 -3.36
N ALA A 465 -13.92 -7.31 -3.82
CA ALA A 465 -14.76 -6.52 -4.70
C ALA A 465 -13.89 -5.96 -5.84
N LEU A 466 -14.37 -6.09 -7.08
CA LEU A 466 -13.71 -5.56 -8.28
C LEU A 466 -14.72 -4.71 -9.07
N PRO A 467 -14.61 -3.37 -9.09
CA PRO A 467 -13.57 -2.56 -8.43
C PRO A 467 -13.70 -2.56 -6.89
N PRO A 468 -12.60 -2.24 -6.16
CA PRO A 468 -12.62 -2.22 -4.69
C PRO A 468 -13.57 -1.14 -4.14
N SER A 469 -14.50 -1.54 -3.25
CA SER A 469 -15.56 -0.68 -2.72
C SER A 469 -15.23 -0.07 -1.36
N ASP A 470 -15.88 1.06 -1.05
CA ASP A 470 -15.75 1.70 0.26
C ASP A 470 -16.43 0.89 1.38
N ALA A 471 -17.43 0.06 1.07
CA ALA A 471 -18.02 -0.84 2.05
C ALA A 471 -16.98 -1.84 2.62
N VAL A 472 -16.12 -2.40 1.77
CA VAL A 472 -15.02 -3.28 2.19
C VAL A 472 -14.00 -2.51 3.03
N ARG A 473 -13.65 -1.27 2.61
CA ARG A 473 -12.72 -0.42 3.36
C ARG A 473 -13.28 -0.06 4.74
N GLN A 474 -14.57 0.30 4.81
CA GLN A 474 -15.24 0.68 6.04
C GLN A 474 -15.27 -0.51 7.02
N ALA A 475 -15.64 -1.70 6.57
CA ALA A 475 -15.65 -2.89 7.42
C ALA A 475 -14.26 -3.20 8.01
N ARG A 476 -13.19 -3.09 7.20
CA ARG A 476 -11.81 -3.26 7.69
C ARG A 476 -11.41 -2.14 8.66
N LEU A 477 -11.84 -0.91 8.41
CA LEU A 477 -11.59 0.26 9.27
C LEU A 477 -12.25 0.09 10.64
N ASP A 478 -13.52 -0.27 10.66
CA ASP A 478 -14.33 -0.45 11.88
C ASP A 478 -13.73 -1.54 12.77
N SER A 479 -13.22 -2.61 12.17
CA SER A 479 -12.56 -3.68 12.91
C SER A 479 -11.27 -3.22 13.57
N LEU A 480 -10.42 -2.44 12.89
CA LEU A 480 -9.19 -1.93 13.52
C LEU A 480 -9.49 -0.97 14.68
N TYR A 481 -10.51 -0.10 14.55
CA TYR A 481 -10.96 0.74 15.66
C TYR A 481 -11.63 -0.05 16.78
N THR A 482 -12.35 -1.12 16.46
CA THR A 482 -12.87 -2.07 17.45
C THR A 482 -11.73 -2.74 18.22
N MET A 483 -10.65 -3.11 17.53
CA MET A 483 -9.46 -3.67 18.18
C MET A 483 -8.84 -2.67 19.16
N ASP A 484 -8.60 -1.42 18.72
CA ASP A 484 -8.08 -0.34 19.58
C ASP A 484 -8.97 -0.10 20.80
N ALA A 485 -10.29 -0.01 20.63
CA ALA A 485 -11.20 0.34 21.70
C ALA A 485 -11.54 -0.82 22.67
N LYS A 486 -11.57 -2.07 22.19
CA LYS A 486 -12.14 -3.20 22.96
C LYS A 486 -11.21 -4.39 23.17
N ILE A 487 -10.17 -4.56 22.34
CA ILE A 487 -9.31 -5.76 22.37
C ILE A 487 -7.95 -5.44 22.97
N TYR A 488 -7.32 -4.33 22.55
CA TYR A 488 -6.03 -3.91 23.08
C TYR A 488 -6.19 -3.25 24.44
N LYS A 489 -5.43 -3.76 25.43
CA LYS A 489 -5.44 -3.24 26.81
C LYS A 489 -4.76 -1.88 26.96
N LYS A 490 -3.76 -1.61 26.10
CA LYS A 490 -2.98 -0.39 26.07
C LYS A 490 -3.29 0.32 24.77
N ARG A 491 -3.51 1.63 24.83
CA ARG A 491 -3.94 2.43 23.67
C ARG A 491 -2.98 3.57 23.32
N LEU A 492 -1.85 3.62 24.01
CA LEU A 492 -0.80 4.62 23.86
C LEU A 492 0.54 3.92 23.58
N SER A 493 1.25 4.36 22.54
CA SER A 493 2.50 3.72 22.12
C SER A 493 3.58 3.69 23.20
N HIS A 494 3.67 4.75 24.02
CA HIS A 494 4.62 4.83 25.13
C HIS A 494 4.30 3.88 26.30
N GLU A 495 3.14 3.20 26.32
CA GLU A 495 2.80 2.19 27.33
C GLU A 495 3.30 0.78 26.96
N ASN A 496 3.75 0.57 25.71
CA ASN A 496 4.24 -0.72 25.24
C ASN A 496 5.52 -1.11 26.03
N LYS A 497 5.48 -2.25 26.74
CA LYS A 497 6.57 -2.63 27.65
C LYS A 497 7.80 -3.10 26.88
N GLU A 498 7.60 -3.81 25.78
CA GLU A 498 8.72 -4.21 24.92
C GLU A 498 9.40 -2.99 24.29
N VAL A 499 8.63 -1.94 23.95
CA VAL A 499 9.18 -0.65 23.45
C VAL A 499 9.97 0.08 24.53
N GLN A 500 9.45 0.17 25.75
CA GLN A 500 10.20 0.74 26.87
C GLN A 500 11.50 -0.05 27.11
N GLN A 501 11.42 -1.38 27.09
CA GLN A 501 12.55 -2.27 27.31
C GLN A 501 13.64 -2.09 26.25
N ILE A 502 13.31 -1.98 24.96
CA ILE A 502 14.32 -1.80 23.92
C ILE A 502 15.04 -0.46 24.03
N TYR A 503 14.35 0.62 24.44
CA TYR A 503 15.03 1.87 24.75
C TYR A 503 15.98 1.71 25.94
N THR A 504 15.53 1.14 27.05
CA THR A 504 16.40 0.94 28.22
C THR A 504 17.60 0.04 27.96
N GLU A 505 17.42 -1.07 27.23
CA GLU A 505 18.45 -2.11 27.05
C GLU A 505 19.37 -1.88 25.85
N PHE A 506 18.92 -1.13 24.83
CA PHE A 506 19.58 -1.10 23.53
C PHE A 506 19.66 0.29 22.93
N LEU A 507 18.52 0.94 22.63
CA LEU A 507 18.47 2.18 21.85
C LEU A 507 18.77 3.44 22.69
N GLY A 508 18.70 3.38 24.01
CA GLY A 508 18.82 4.53 24.92
C GLY A 508 17.52 5.31 25.04
N LYS A 509 17.35 6.32 24.17
CA LYS A 509 16.17 7.21 24.14
C LYS A 509 15.72 7.46 22.69
N PRO A 510 14.47 7.91 22.45
CA PRO A 510 14.07 8.38 21.13
C PRO A 510 15.03 9.44 20.60
N ASN A 511 15.35 9.39 19.31
CA ASN A 511 16.34 10.20 18.61
C ASN A 511 17.76 10.13 19.19
N SER A 512 18.12 9.08 19.93
CA SER A 512 19.53 8.82 20.27
C SER A 512 20.36 8.54 19.01
N LYS A 513 21.68 8.61 19.12
CA LYS A 513 22.59 8.26 18.03
C LYS A 513 22.31 6.86 17.46
N LEU A 514 22.13 5.85 18.32
CA LEU A 514 21.89 4.48 17.86
C LEU A 514 20.47 4.31 17.29
N ALA A 515 19.47 4.97 17.88
CA ALA A 515 18.13 5.01 17.32
C ALA A 515 18.15 5.62 15.91
N HIS A 516 18.88 6.72 15.72
CA HIS A 516 19.03 7.37 14.42
C HIS A 516 19.80 6.51 13.41
N GLU A 517 20.83 5.77 13.81
CA GLU A 517 21.56 4.84 12.93
C GLU A 517 20.69 3.68 12.42
N LEU A 518 19.77 3.15 13.26
CA LEU A 518 19.00 1.95 12.95
C LEU A 518 17.59 2.24 12.44
N LEU A 519 16.92 3.26 12.99
CA LEU A 519 15.50 3.52 12.83
C LEU A 519 15.19 4.72 11.93
N HIS A 520 16.20 5.45 11.47
CA HIS A 520 16.03 6.59 10.56
C HIS A 520 16.68 6.32 9.21
N THR A 521 16.27 7.09 8.21
CA THR A 521 16.70 6.96 6.82
C THR A 521 16.71 8.33 6.13
N LYS A 522 17.06 8.33 4.85
CA LYS A 522 17.08 9.51 3.98
C LYS A 522 16.34 9.17 2.69
N TYR A 523 15.83 10.19 2.02
CA TYR A 523 15.12 10.05 0.75
C TYR A 523 15.95 10.61 -0.40
N THR A 524 15.65 10.16 -1.62
CA THR A 524 16.41 10.50 -2.82
C THR A 524 15.58 11.38 -3.73
N ASP A 525 16.15 12.48 -4.21
CA ASP A 525 15.55 13.26 -5.29
C ASP A 525 15.52 12.42 -6.58
N ARG A 526 14.32 12.12 -7.06
CA ARG A 526 14.09 11.43 -8.34
C ARG A 526 13.49 12.35 -9.40
N GLY A 527 13.33 13.64 -9.12
CA GLY A 527 12.77 14.62 -10.03
C GLY A 527 13.63 14.84 -11.27
N SER A 528 14.92 14.54 -11.22
CA SER A 528 15.80 14.59 -12.39
C SER A 528 15.40 13.59 -13.50
N HIS A 529 14.78 12.45 -13.14
CA HIS A 529 14.40 11.37 -14.05
C HIS A 529 13.16 11.69 -14.92
N LEU A 530 12.38 12.73 -14.59
CA LEU A 530 11.18 13.11 -15.34
C LEU A 530 10.96 14.62 -15.34
N THR A 531 10.33 15.14 -16.40
CA THR A 531 9.77 16.49 -16.38
C THR A 531 8.32 16.42 -15.92
N ALA A 532 8.03 16.93 -14.72
CA ALA A 532 6.67 16.91 -14.18
C ALA A 532 5.81 17.89 -14.98
N LYS A 533 4.62 17.44 -15.43
CA LYS A 533 3.70 18.32 -16.14
C LYS A 533 3.20 19.39 -15.19
N LYS A 534 3.47 20.65 -15.53
CA LYS A 534 2.77 21.79 -14.92
C LYS A 534 1.32 21.71 -15.38
N LYS A 535 0.38 21.85 -14.45
CA LYS A 535 -1.04 21.91 -14.78
C LYS A 535 -1.24 23.09 -15.75
N ALA A 536 -1.90 22.85 -16.87
CA ALA A 536 -2.40 23.89 -17.74
C ALA A 536 -3.52 24.67 -17.02
#